data_AF-A0A0R2NS23-F1
#
_entry.id   AF-A0A0R2NS23-F1
#
_cell.length_a   1.000
_cell.length_b   1.000
_cell.length_c   1.000
_cell.angle_alpha   90.00
_cell.angle_beta   90.00
_cell.angle_gamma   90.00
#
_symmetry.space_group_name_H-M   'P 1'
#
loop_
_entity.id
_entity.type
_entity.pdbx_description
1 polymer ?
#
loop_
_entity_poly.entity_id
_entity_poly.type
_entity_poly.pdbx_seq_one_letter_code
_entity_poly.pdbx_strand_id
1 'polypeptide(L)'
;MAYLTYSEFQALPFADLSITEADFNQYEWFAEQVINELTMSFYEHHDLATDTDTFRVTKFKQAVALQTINQFENDTLTQDQAENEAQSISMGRTSINYGSTPVSTGGSSDGYLSADAYRQLVPTGLLYRGV
;
A
#
# COMPACT_ATOMS: atom_id res chain seq x y z
N MET A 1 -1.81 -11.87 11.75
CA MET A 1 -3.14 -11.48 12.26
C MET A 1 -3.53 -10.29 11.42
N ALA A 2 -4.72 -10.27 10.81
CA ALA A 2 -5.15 -9.11 10.03
C ALA A 2 -5.11 -7.85 10.91
N TYR A 3 -4.43 -6.81 10.46
CA TYR A 3 -4.31 -5.53 11.16
C TYR A 3 -5.60 -4.71 11.06
N LEU A 4 -6.46 -5.03 10.08
CA LEU A 4 -7.69 -4.33 9.78
C LEU A 4 -8.82 -5.31 9.46
N THR A 5 -9.91 -5.28 10.21
CA THR A 5 -11.11 -6.05 9.84
C THR A 5 -11.89 -5.35 8.71
N TYR A 6 -12.65 -6.10 7.91
CA TYR A 6 -13.51 -5.51 6.87
C TYR A 6 -14.51 -4.48 7.44
N SER A 7 -15.03 -4.71 8.65
CA SER A 7 -15.87 -3.74 9.35
C SER A 7 -15.14 -2.44 9.73
N GLU A 8 -13.87 -2.54 10.14
CA GLU A 8 -13.04 -1.36 10.42
C GLU A 8 -12.68 -0.62 9.12
N PHE A 9 -12.43 -1.36 8.05
CA PHE A 9 -12.21 -0.81 6.72
C PHE A 9 -13.41 0.02 6.26
N GLN A 10 -14.62 -0.55 6.27
CA GLN A 10 -15.85 0.15 5.88
C GLN A 10 -16.18 1.36 6.76
N ALA A 11 -15.73 1.38 8.01
CA ALA A 11 -15.93 2.52 8.91
C ALA A 11 -15.03 3.73 8.57
N LEU A 12 -14.03 3.56 7.71
CA LEU A 12 -13.16 4.66 7.29
C LEU A 12 -13.89 5.60 6.33
N PRO A 13 -13.70 6.93 6.43
CA PRO A 13 -14.43 7.91 5.64
C PRO A 13 -14.08 7.89 4.15
N PHE A 14 -13.01 7.19 3.77
CA PHE A 14 -12.52 7.03 2.40
C PHE A 14 -12.69 5.59 1.88
N ALA A 15 -13.39 4.73 2.61
CA ALA A 15 -13.63 3.36 2.16
C ALA A 15 -14.50 3.36 0.91
N ASP A 16 -14.07 2.63 -0.12
CA ASP A 16 -14.89 2.41 -1.29
C ASP A 16 -15.90 1.28 -1.01
N LEU A 17 -17.19 1.59 -1.20
CA LEU A 17 -18.31 0.66 -1.06
C LEU A 17 -18.34 -0.40 -2.18
N SER A 18 -17.54 -0.21 -3.24
CA SER A 18 -17.39 -1.17 -4.33
C SER A 18 -16.59 -2.43 -3.94
N ILE A 19 -15.76 -2.34 -2.90
CA ILE A 19 -14.90 -3.44 -2.44
C ILE A 19 -15.73 -4.44 -1.63
N THR A 20 -15.90 -5.64 -2.18
CA THR A 20 -16.56 -6.73 -1.46
C THR A 20 -15.65 -7.31 -0.38
N GLU A 21 -16.23 -8.02 0.60
CA GLU A 21 -15.42 -8.69 1.64
C GLU A 21 -14.44 -9.72 1.06
N ALA A 22 -14.80 -10.36 -0.06
CA ALA A 22 -13.93 -11.31 -0.75
C ALA A 22 -12.72 -10.61 -1.38
N ASP A 23 -12.95 -9.49 -2.08
CA ASP A 23 -11.89 -8.70 -2.68
C ASP A 23 -10.99 -8.09 -1.58
N PHE A 24 -11.60 -7.56 -0.51
CA PHE A 24 -10.87 -7.05 0.64
C PHE A 24 -9.91 -8.10 1.20
N ASN A 25 -10.39 -9.31 1.51
CA ASN A 25 -9.54 -10.36 2.07
C ASN A 25 -8.39 -10.77 1.13
N GLN A 26 -8.60 -10.67 -0.18
CA GLN A 26 -7.56 -10.97 -1.17
C GLN A 26 -6.49 -9.87 -1.19
N TYR A 27 -6.91 -8.60 -1.31
CA TYR A 27 -6.00 -7.46 -1.47
C TYR A 27 -5.36 -7.03 -0.15
N GLU A 28 -6.07 -7.17 0.97
CA GLU A 28 -5.56 -6.81 2.30
C GLU A 28 -4.25 -7.53 2.60
N TRP A 29 -4.19 -8.86 2.39
CA TRP A 29 -2.99 -9.62 2.71
C TRP A 29 -1.75 -9.08 1.97
N PHE A 30 -1.89 -8.75 0.68
CA PHE A 30 -0.79 -8.17 -0.08
C PHE A 30 -0.46 -6.77 0.42
N ALA A 31 -1.46 -5.92 0.65
CA ALA A 31 -1.27 -4.58 1.18
C ALA A 31 -0.53 -4.59 2.52
N GLU A 32 -0.84 -5.54 3.41
CA GLU A 32 -0.13 -5.74 4.68
C GLU A 32 1.34 -6.06 4.45
N GLN A 33 1.67 -6.94 3.51
CA GLN A 33 3.07 -7.28 3.22
C GLN A 33 3.86 -6.05 2.74
N VAL A 34 3.27 -5.23 1.86
CA VAL A 34 3.90 -3.99 1.37
C VAL A 34 4.17 -3.02 2.52
N ILE A 35 3.17 -2.82 3.39
CA ILE A 35 3.28 -1.89 4.51
C ILE A 35 4.24 -2.43 5.57
N ASN A 36 4.25 -3.74 5.83
CA ASN A 36 5.21 -4.38 6.72
C ASN A 36 6.63 -4.19 6.19
N GLU A 37 6.90 -4.49 4.92
CA GLU A 37 8.21 -4.28 4.31
C GLU A 37 8.67 -2.81 4.45
N LEU A 38 7.77 -1.87 4.15
CA LEU A 38 8.04 -0.44 4.25
C LEU A 38 8.35 0.01 5.69
N THR A 39 7.73 -0.63 6.69
CA THR A 39 7.91 -0.34 8.12
C THR A 39 8.89 -1.30 8.82
N MET A 40 9.68 -2.06 8.05
CA MET A 40 10.65 -3.04 8.56
C MET A 40 10.02 -4.09 9.49
N SER A 41 8.80 -4.53 9.17
CA SER A 41 8.04 -5.51 9.93
C SER A 41 7.83 -5.13 11.40
N PHE A 42 7.75 -3.83 11.71
CA PHE A 42 7.63 -3.34 13.08
C PHE A 42 6.50 -4.03 13.85
N TYR A 43 5.30 -4.12 13.28
CA TYR A 43 4.15 -4.76 13.93
C TYR A 43 4.08 -6.29 13.77
N GLU A 44 5.03 -6.90 13.07
CA GLU A 44 5.24 -8.35 13.16
C GLU A 44 6.04 -8.71 14.42
N HIS A 45 6.87 -7.77 14.89
CA HIS A 45 7.67 -7.91 16.10
C HIS A 45 7.03 -7.25 17.33
N HIS A 46 6.12 -6.30 17.14
CA HIS A 46 5.42 -5.56 18.18
C HIS A 46 3.91 -5.73 18.05
N ASP A 47 3.23 -6.05 19.15
CA ASP A 47 1.78 -6.20 19.12
C ASP A 47 1.10 -4.83 18.98
N LEU A 48 0.46 -4.62 17.83
CA LEU A 48 -0.29 -3.41 17.48
C LEU A 48 -1.38 -3.09 18.53
N ALA A 49 -1.99 -4.10 19.16
CA ALA A 49 -3.02 -3.90 20.18
C ALA A 49 -2.48 -3.34 21.51
N THR A 50 -1.18 -3.55 21.78
CA THR A 50 -0.52 -3.09 23.02
C THR A 50 0.17 -1.74 22.86
N ASP A 51 0.20 -1.20 21.64
CA ASP A 51 0.85 0.06 21.36
C ASP A 51 0.07 1.24 21.96
N THR A 52 0.74 1.98 22.84
CA THR A 52 0.16 3.15 23.52
C THR A 52 0.05 4.36 22.60
N ASP A 53 0.79 4.38 21.49
CA ASP A 53 0.73 5.46 20.50
C ASP A 53 -0.45 5.24 19.55
N THR A 54 -1.63 5.70 19.98
CA THR A 54 -2.87 5.60 19.20
C THR A 54 -2.78 6.34 17.86
N PHE A 55 -1.96 7.39 17.77
CA PHE A 55 -1.75 8.13 16.53
C PHE A 55 -1.00 7.26 15.52
N ARG A 56 0.11 6.64 15.93
CA ARG A 56 0.87 5.72 15.08
C ARG A 56 0.04 4.53 14.63
N VAL A 57 -0.71 3.90 15.54
CA VAL A 57 -1.59 2.76 15.22
C VAL A 57 -2.65 3.16 14.20
N THR A 58 -3.31 4.32 14.40
CA THR A 58 -4.34 4.81 13.48
C THR A 58 -3.76 5.07 12.10
N LYS A 59 -2.58 5.71 12.03
CA LYS A 59 -1.90 6.01 10.77
C LYS A 59 -1.46 4.75 10.04
N PHE A 60 -0.98 3.74 10.76
CA PHE A 60 -0.63 2.44 10.20
C PHE A 60 -1.85 1.74 9.59
N LYS A 61 -2.96 1.66 10.34
CA LYS A 61 -4.23 1.11 9.82
C LYS A 61 -4.75 1.86 8.60
N GLN A 62 -4.65 3.19 8.59
CA GLN A 62 -5.01 4.02 7.43
C GLN A 62 -4.11 3.73 6.22
N ALA A 63 -2.82 3.49 6.43
CA ALA A 63 -1.89 3.16 5.36
C ALA A 63 -2.22 1.80 4.73
N VAL A 64 -2.52 0.77 5.52
CA VAL A 64 -2.96 -0.54 5.03
C VAL A 64 -4.25 -0.43 4.22
N ALA A 65 -5.24 0.33 4.72
CA ALA A 65 -6.50 0.55 4.00
C ALA A 65 -6.30 1.26 2.65
N LEU A 66 -5.48 2.32 2.62
CA LEU A 66 -5.18 3.05 1.37
C LEU A 66 -4.39 2.22 0.37
N GLN A 67 -3.49 1.35 0.86
CA GLN A 67 -2.75 0.43 0.00
C GLN A 67 -3.69 -0.65 -0.58
N THR A 68 -4.64 -1.16 0.22
CA THR A 68 -5.65 -2.12 -0.23
C THR A 68 -6.52 -1.52 -1.33
N ILE A 69 -6.98 -0.28 -1.16
CA ILE A 69 -7.77 0.44 -2.19
C ILE A 69 -6.94 0.59 -3.46
N ASN A 70 -5.68 1.00 -3.35
CA ASN A 70 -4.82 1.18 -4.51
C ASN A 70 -4.58 -0.12 -5.29
N GLN A 71 -4.37 -1.23 -4.59
CA GLN A 71 -4.21 -2.54 -5.22
C GLN A 71 -5.50 -3.03 -5.89
N PHE A 72 -6.65 -2.78 -5.27
CA PHE A 72 -7.95 -3.06 -5.87
C PHE A 72 -8.23 -2.22 -7.12
N GLU A 73 -7.98 -0.90 -7.06
CA GLU A 73 -8.20 0.02 -8.18
C GLU A 73 -7.32 -0.30 -9.40
N ASN A 74 -6.11 -0.80 -9.16
CA ASN A 74 -5.18 -1.18 -10.21
C ASN A 74 -5.23 -2.69 -10.55
N ASP A 75 -6.09 -3.49 -9.92
CA ASP A 75 -6.17 -4.96 -10.09
C ASP A 75 -4.79 -5.67 -9.95
N THR A 76 -3.92 -5.13 -9.09
CA THR A 76 -2.52 -5.58 -8.94
C THR A 76 -2.27 -6.12 -7.54
N LEU A 77 -1.74 -7.35 -7.46
CA LEU A 77 -1.40 -8.00 -6.18
C LEU A 77 0.08 -7.81 -5.84
N THR A 78 0.94 -7.88 -6.85
CA THR A 78 2.40 -7.90 -6.69
C THR A 78 3.07 -6.75 -7.44
N GLN A 79 4.26 -6.35 -6.97
CA GLN A 79 5.07 -5.34 -7.63
C GLN A 79 5.38 -5.70 -9.09
N ASP A 80 5.72 -6.98 -9.35
CA ASP A 80 5.98 -7.46 -10.72
C ASP A 80 4.75 -7.27 -11.63
N GLN A 81 3.53 -7.49 -11.12
CA GLN A 81 2.31 -7.24 -11.91
C GLN A 81 2.11 -5.74 -12.17
N ALA A 82 2.30 -4.90 -11.16
CA ALA A 82 2.17 -3.45 -11.30
C ALA A 82 3.18 -2.86 -12.31
N GLU A 83 4.42 -3.35 -12.32
CA GLU A 83 5.45 -2.95 -13.28
C GLU A 83 5.11 -3.40 -14.71
N ASN A 84 4.60 -4.62 -14.88
CA ASN A 84 4.18 -5.13 -16.19
C ASN A 84 2.96 -4.36 -16.74
N GLU A 85 1.98 -4.02 -15.90
CA GLU A 85 0.82 -3.25 -16.32
C GLU A 85 1.19 -1.83 -16.75
N ALA A 86 2.05 -1.15 -15.98
CA ALA A 86 2.57 0.17 -16.32
C ALA A 86 3.29 0.20 -17.69
N GLN A 87 3.94 -0.90 -18.08
CA GLN A 87 4.59 -1.04 -19.38
C GLN A 87 3.62 -1.32 -20.54
N SER A 88 2.36 -1.68 -20.27
CA SER A 88 1.49 -2.36 -21.25
C SER A 88 0.37 -1.51 -21.87
N ILE A 89 0.30 -0.20 -21.63
CA ILE A 89 -0.72 0.67 -22.26
C ILE A 89 -0.46 0.81 -23.78
N SER A 90 -0.98 -0.14 -24.56
CA SER A 90 -1.03 -0.11 -26.02
C SER A 90 -2.46 0.17 -26.49
N MET A 91 -2.83 1.46 -26.57
CA MET A 91 -4.06 1.85 -27.26
C MET A 91 -3.78 2.03 -28.75
N GLY A 92 -4.22 1.03 -29.53
CA GLY A 92 -4.43 1.04 -30.97
C GLY A 92 -3.75 2.14 -31.80
N ARG A 93 -2.64 1.78 -32.44
CA ARG A 93 -1.86 2.55 -33.44
C ARG A 93 -0.85 3.58 -32.93
N THR A 94 -0.79 3.85 -31.62
CA THR A 94 0.29 4.68 -31.05
C THR A 94 0.95 3.94 -29.88
N SER A 95 2.14 3.40 -30.11
CA SER A 95 2.99 2.83 -29.07
C SER A 95 3.79 3.97 -28.41
N ILE A 96 3.41 4.39 -27.21
CA ILE A 96 4.26 5.30 -26.41
C ILE A 96 5.18 4.43 -25.58
N ASN A 97 6.42 4.29 -26.04
CA ASN A 97 7.48 3.68 -25.26
C ASN A 97 8.00 4.74 -24.28
N TYR A 98 7.63 4.64 -23.00
CA TYR A 98 8.32 5.42 -21.97
C TYR A 98 9.72 4.84 -21.83
N GLY A 99 10.68 5.44 -22.55
CA GLY A 99 12.09 5.10 -22.43
C GLY A 99 12.51 5.29 -20.98
N SER A 100 12.75 4.17 -20.30
CA SER A 100 13.29 4.09 -18.95
C SER A 100 14.68 4.73 -18.95
N THR A 101 14.72 6.00 -18.54
CA THR A 101 15.96 6.61 -18.06
C THR A 101 15.99 6.30 -16.56
N PRO A 102 16.90 5.42 -16.09
CA PRO A 102 16.93 5.10 -14.67
C PRO A 102 17.53 6.31 -13.94
N VAL A 103 16.66 7.17 -13.42
CA VAL A 103 17.06 8.19 -12.44
C VAL A 103 17.25 7.45 -11.13
N SER A 104 18.50 7.06 -10.88
CA SER A 104 19.00 6.59 -9.59
C SER A 104 18.94 7.73 -8.56
N THR A 105 17.76 7.95 -7.98
CA THR A 105 17.57 8.78 -6.78
C THR A 105 16.60 8.06 -5.84
N GLY A 106 17.13 7.13 -5.03
CA GLY A 106 16.61 6.70 -3.72
C GLY A 106 15.12 6.82 -3.40
N GLY A 107 14.25 6.34 -4.29
CA GLY A 107 12.80 6.40 -4.13
C GLY A 107 12.18 5.99 -5.45
N SER A 108 12.06 4.68 -5.65
CA SER A 108 11.36 4.13 -6.79
C SER A 108 10.03 4.85 -6.94
N SER A 109 9.78 5.43 -8.11
CA SER A 109 8.40 5.63 -8.56
C SER A 109 7.82 4.26 -8.90
N ASP A 110 7.73 3.39 -7.89
CA ASP A 110 7.05 2.10 -7.98
C ASP A 110 5.56 2.45 -7.94
N GLY A 111 4.88 2.36 -9.08
CA GLY A 111 3.42 2.53 -9.15
C GLY A 111 2.63 1.56 -8.26
N TYR A 112 3.33 0.64 -7.60
CA TYR A 112 2.82 -0.33 -6.66
C TYR A 112 2.54 0.23 -5.25
N LEU A 113 3.29 1.25 -4.79
CA LEU A 113 3.06 1.84 -3.47
C LEU A 113 2.16 3.07 -3.59
N SER A 114 1.04 3.07 -2.87
CA SER A 114 0.16 4.23 -2.79
C SER A 114 0.88 5.41 -2.15
N ALA A 115 0.97 6.52 -2.89
CA ALA A 115 1.55 7.76 -2.38
C ALA A 115 0.79 8.28 -1.14
N ASP A 116 -0.52 8.04 -1.06
CA ASP A 116 -1.32 8.42 0.09
C ASP A 116 -1.08 7.50 1.29
N ALA A 117 -0.88 6.19 1.08
CA ALA A 117 -0.47 5.28 2.15
C ALA A 117 0.90 5.68 2.72
N TYR A 118 1.86 6.01 1.86
CA TYR A 118 3.18 6.50 2.28
C TYR A 118 3.07 7.77 3.13
N ARG A 119 2.24 8.74 2.70
CA ARG A 119 2.02 10.00 3.44
C ARG A 119 1.44 9.78 4.84
N GLN A 120 0.62 8.74 5.05
CA GLN A 120 0.14 8.41 6.40
C GLN A 120 1.25 7.88 7.31
N LEU A 121 2.24 7.18 6.75
CA LEU A 121 3.35 6.60 7.53
C LEU A 121 4.45 7.60 7.87
N VAL A 122 4.69 8.62 7.04
CA VAL A 122 5.71 9.67 7.30
C VAL A 122 5.67 10.24 8.73
N PRO A 123 4.51 10.69 9.27
CA PRO A 123 4.48 11.29 10.61
C PRO A 123 4.66 10.28 11.75
N THR A 124 4.68 8.98 11.48
CA THR A 124 4.74 7.93 12.52
C THR A 124 6.16 7.61 12.99
N GLY A 125 7.18 8.00 12.22
CA GLY A 125 8.56 7.60 12.47
C GLY A 125 8.89 6.15 12.12
N LEU A 126 7.91 5.33 11.70
CA LEU A 126 8.13 3.93 11.30
C LEU A 126 9.00 3.77 10.04
N LEU A 127 9.14 4.85 9.25
CA LEU A 127 9.98 4.87 8.06
C LEU A 127 11.45 5.17 8.36
N TYR A 128 11.82 5.42 9.61
CA TYR A 128 13.19 5.76 9.99
C TYR A 128 14.09 4.52 9.93
N ARG A 129 15.07 4.53 9.03
CA ARG A 129 15.97 3.39 8.76
C ARG A 129 17.26 3.39 9.59
N GLY A 130 17.48 4.40 10.43
CA GLY A 130 18.80 4.63 11.04
C GLY A 130 19.87 4.97 9.99
N VAL A 131 20.91 5.69 10.40
CA VAL A 131 22.15 5.86 9.62
C VAL A 131 23.31 5.24 10.38
#